data_AF-A0A9E2I002-F1
#
_entry.id   AF-A0A9E2I002-F1
#
_cell.length_a   1.000
_cell.length_b   1.000
_cell.length_c   1.000
_cell.angle_alpha   90.00
_cell.angle_beta   90.00
_cell.angle_gamma   90.00
#
_symmetry.space_group_name_H-M   'P 1'
#
loop_
_entity.id
_entity.type
_entity.pdbx_description
1 polymer ?
#
loop_
_entity_poly.entity_id
_entity_poly.type
_entity_poly.pdbx_seq_one_letter_code
_entity_poly.pdbx_strand_id
1 'polypeptide(L)'
;VSALNGRTLVIDGFNLLITIETALGGGVIFSCADGCCRDLSSVYGAYRFVAETGTAIEQIGRTLERLSPEKVIWLFDRPVSNSARVAKMVRDIGAEYHWPFDAEITDSTDSMLSRSGHIVVTCDSAILEQASSWSNLACEIIAQHIPEVWMVDLTAGEHG
;
A
#
# COMPACT_ATOMS: atom_id res chain seq x y z
N VAL A 1 1.88 -17.83 -13.04
CA VAL A 1 2.98 -16.89 -12.70
C VAL A 1 2.32 -15.55 -12.44
N SER A 2 2.48 -14.99 -11.23
CA SER A 2 1.83 -13.71 -10.85
C SER A 2 2.23 -12.61 -11.83
N ALA A 3 1.30 -11.71 -12.16
CA ALA A 3 1.55 -10.54 -13.04
C ALA A 3 2.68 -9.62 -12.52
N LEU A 4 3.06 -9.77 -11.24
CA LEU A 4 4.07 -8.97 -10.56
C LEU A 4 5.46 -9.63 -10.49
N ASN A 5 5.57 -10.91 -10.86
CA ASN A 5 6.82 -11.67 -10.75
C ASN A 5 7.92 -11.09 -11.63
N GLY A 6 9.10 -10.82 -11.05
CA GLY A 6 10.24 -10.24 -11.75
C GLY A 6 9.99 -8.82 -12.27
N ARG A 7 9.02 -8.09 -11.70
CA ARG A 7 8.74 -6.69 -12.05
C ARG A 7 9.17 -5.75 -10.93
N THR A 8 9.50 -4.52 -11.29
CA THR A 8 9.63 -3.43 -10.33
C THR A 8 8.26 -2.90 -9.96
N LEU A 9 8.03 -2.73 -8.65
CA LEU A 9 6.83 -2.13 -8.08
C LEU A 9 7.17 -0.77 -7.47
N VAL A 10 6.26 0.18 -7.63
CA VAL A 10 6.32 1.50 -6.97
C VAL A 10 5.09 1.62 -6.09
N ILE A 11 5.29 1.66 -4.78
CA ILE A 11 4.22 1.66 -3.78
C ILE A 11 3.93 3.10 -3.33
N ASP A 12 2.65 3.44 -3.32
CA ASP A 12 2.13 4.58 -2.59
C ASP A 12 2.14 4.29 -1.09
N GLY A 13 3.23 4.70 -0.43
CA GLY A 13 3.66 4.14 0.85
C GLY A 13 2.69 4.40 1.99
N PHE A 14 2.24 5.65 2.18
CA PHE A 14 1.33 5.97 3.26
C PHE A 14 -0.07 5.41 3.03
N ASN A 15 -0.60 5.52 1.81
CA ASN A 15 -1.93 5.01 1.50
C ASN A 15 -2.00 3.50 1.73
N LEU A 16 -1.05 2.73 1.22
CA LEU A 16 -1.04 1.28 1.48
C LEU A 16 -0.86 0.97 2.97
N LEU A 17 0.11 1.62 3.62
CA LEU A 17 0.42 1.35 5.02
C LEU A 17 -0.78 1.62 5.94
N ILE A 18 -1.48 2.73 5.75
CA ILE A 18 -2.61 3.12 6.60
C ILE A 18 -3.82 2.23 6.37
N THR A 19 -4.08 1.79 5.14
CA THR A 19 -5.13 0.82 4.88
C THR A 19 -4.87 -0.49 5.63
N ILE A 20 -3.62 -0.98 5.63
CA ILE A 20 -3.26 -2.20 6.37
C ILE A 20 -3.26 -1.97 7.89
N GLU A 21 -2.78 -0.84 8.37
CA GLU A 21 -2.85 -0.47 9.80
C GLU A 21 -4.30 -0.37 10.29
N THR A 22 -5.18 0.25 9.51
CA THR A 22 -6.60 0.36 9.82
C THR A 22 -7.22 -1.03 9.93
N ALA A 23 -6.94 -1.92 8.99
CA ALA A 23 -7.43 -3.29 9.03
C ALA A 23 -6.91 -4.07 10.26
N LEU A 24 -5.62 -3.95 10.57
CA LEU A 24 -5.01 -4.59 11.75
C LEU A 24 -5.57 -4.05 13.07
N GLY A 25 -5.86 -2.76 13.13
CA GLY A 25 -6.46 -2.09 14.29
C GLY A 25 -7.96 -2.35 14.46
N GLY A 26 -8.59 -3.16 13.60
CA GLY A 26 -10.02 -3.46 13.64
C GLY A 26 -10.91 -2.32 13.10
N GLY A 27 -10.32 -1.37 12.36
CA GLY A 27 -11.05 -0.34 11.65
C GLY A 27 -11.83 -0.87 10.44
N VAL A 28 -12.74 -0.04 9.92
CA VAL A 28 -13.59 -0.40 8.78
C VAL A 28 -12.81 -0.30 7.48
N ILE A 29 -12.88 -1.35 6.66
CA ILE A 29 -12.40 -1.36 5.28
C ILE A 29 -13.58 -1.49 4.33
N PHE A 30 -13.59 -0.70 3.26
CA PHE A 30 -14.60 -0.72 2.22
C PHE A 30 -14.07 -1.47 1.00
N SER A 31 -14.81 -2.47 0.53
CA SER A 31 -14.61 -3.06 -0.80
C SER A 31 -15.40 -2.24 -1.81
N CYS A 32 -14.71 -1.57 -2.72
CA CYS A 32 -15.30 -0.64 -3.67
C CYS A 32 -15.65 -1.31 -5.01
N ALA A 33 -16.57 -0.72 -5.77
CA ALA A 33 -17.04 -1.25 -7.06
C ALA A 33 -15.95 -1.36 -8.14
N ASP A 34 -14.84 -0.62 -8.00
CA ASP A 34 -13.66 -0.71 -8.86
C ASP A 34 -12.69 -1.84 -8.44
N GLY A 35 -13.06 -2.64 -7.43
CA GLY A 35 -12.26 -3.73 -6.90
C GLY A 35 -11.16 -3.28 -5.93
N CYS A 36 -11.08 -1.99 -5.58
CA CYS A 36 -10.15 -1.47 -4.58
C CYS A 36 -10.64 -1.66 -3.14
N CYS A 37 -9.71 -1.88 -2.20
CA CYS A 37 -10.00 -1.83 -0.76
C CYS A 37 -9.53 -0.48 -0.23
N ARG A 38 -10.42 0.25 0.42
CA ARG A 38 -10.13 1.59 0.94
C ARG A 38 -10.58 1.71 2.38
N ASP A 39 -9.87 2.51 3.15
CA ASP A 39 -10.32 3.00 4.45
C ASP A 39 -10.74 4.48 4.34
N LEU A 40 -11.29 5.04 5.42
CA LEU A 40 -11.61 6.47 5.52
C LEU A 40 -10.49 7.29 6.19
N SER A 41 -9.42 6.63 6.62
CA SER A 41 -8.28 7.24 7.30
C SER A 41 -7.30 7.78 6.26
N SER A 42 -7.67 8.87 5.58
CA SER A 42 -6.69 9.59 4.75
C SER A 42 -5.71 10.38 5.61
N VAL A 43 -4.45 10.52 5.15
CA VAL A 43 -3.49 11.43 5.79
C VAL A 43 -3.83 12.86 5.41
N TYR A 44 -4.56 13.56 6.29
CA TYR A 44 -4.62 15.02 6.28
C TYR A 44 -3.86 15.56 7.49
N GLY A 45 -2.53 15.60 7.41
CA GLY A 45 -1.66 16.14 8.48
C GLY A 45 -0.62 15.15 9.04
N ALA A 46 -0.51 15.07 10.36
CA ALA A 46 0.57 14.34 11.02
C ALA A 46 0.33 12.82 11.08
N TYR A 47 1.09 12.04 10.30
CA TYR A 47 1.16 10.59 10.48
C TYR A 47 1.78 10.23 11.83
N ARG A 48 1.04 9.43 12.61
CA ARG A 48 1.45 8.93 13.92
C ARG A 48 1.68 7.43 13.81
N PHE A 49 2.82 6.99 14.30
CA PHE A 49 3.10 5.56 14.43
C PHE A 49 2.08 4.94 15.36
N VAL A 50 1.54 3.82 14.92
CA VAL A 50 0.70 2.94 15.72
C VAL A 50 1.50 1.69 16.07
N ALA A 51 1.00 0.87 17.00
CA ALA A 51 1.72 -0.35 17.38
C ALA A 51 1.86 -1.31 16.19
N GLU A 52 0.95 -1.18 15.23
CA GLU A 52 0.73 -2.04 14.08
C GLU A 52 1.64 -1.70 12.89
N THR A 53 2.35 -0.56 12.87
CA THR A 53 3.14 -0.11 11.70
C THR A 53 4.18 -1.14 11.25
N GLY A 54 4.93 -1.73 12.21
CA GLY A 54 5.90 -2.79 11.89
C GLY A 54 5.22 -4.04 11.34
N THR A 55 4.15 -4.48 12.00
CA THR A 55 3.33 -5.62 11.55
C THR A 55 2.74 -5.40 10.16
N ALA A 56 2.27 -4.20 9.85
CA ALA A 56 1.74 -3.85 8.54
C ALA A 56 2.81 -3.99 7.44
N ILE A 57 4.02 -3.44 7.66
CA ILE A 57 5.16 -3.59 6.73
C ILE A 57 5.50 -5.07 6.53
N GLU A 58 5.50 -5.86 7.61
CA GLU A 58 5.76 -7.30 7.52
C GLU A 58 4.70 -8.05 6.70
N GLN A 59 3.40 -7.80 6.91
CA GLN A 59 2.35 -8.47 6.12
C GLN A 59 2.42 -8.09 4.63
N ILE A 60 2.74 -6.82 4.34
CA ILE A 60 2.98 -6.36 2.96
C ILE A 60 4.17 -7.12 2.36
N GLY A 61 5.28 -7.23 3.09
CA GLY A 61 6.47 -7.96 2.63
C GLY A 61 6.26 -9.46 2.45
N ARG A 62 5.52 -10.13 3.33
CA ARG A 62 5.15 -11.55 3.18
C ARG A 62 4.30 -11.80 1.94
N THR A 63 3.39 -10.89 1.63
CA THR A 63 2.61 -10.97 0.38
C THR A 63 3.53 -10.81 -0.82
N LEU A 64 4.40 -9.79 -0.81
CA LEU A 64 5.33 -9.50 -1.91
C LEU A 64 6.39 -10.60 -2.11
N GLU A 65 6.87 -11.24 -1.06
CA GLU A 65 7.80 -12.38 -1.14
C GLU A 65 7.26 -13.50 -2.03
N ARG A 66 5.99 -13.87 -1.85
CA ARG A 66 5.32 -14.87 -2.70
C ARG A 66 5.11 -14.42 -4.14
N LEU A 67 4.94 -13.12 -4.35
CA LEU A 67 4.76 -12.52 -5.66
C LEU A 67 6.10 -12.34 -6.40
N SER A 68 7.21 -12.36 -5.65
CA SER A 68 8.60 -12.32 -6.12
C SER A 68 8.90 -11.16 -7.09
N PRO A 69 8.63 -9.90 -6.72
CA PRO A 69 9.05 -8.76 -7.52
C PRO A 69 10.57 -8.65 -7.59
N GLU A 70 11.08 -8.02 -8.65
CA GLU A 70 12.52 -7.74 -8.79
C GLU A 70 12.97 -6.66 -7.80
N LYS A 71 12.16 -5.60 -7.66
CA LYS A 71 12.43 -4.46 -6.78
C LYS A 71 11.12 -3.85 -6.29
N VAL A 72 11.10 -3.35 -5.07
CA VAL A 72 9.94 -2.64 -4.49
C VAL A 72 10.40 -1.30 -3.96
N ILE A 73 9.90 -0.21 -4.55
CA ILE A 73 10.23 1.16 -4.17
C ILE A 73 9.02 1.76 -3.47
N TRP A 74 9.16 2.08 -2.18
CA TRP A 74 8.13 2.76 -1.40
C TRP A 74 8.31 4.27 -1.51
N LEU A 75 7.28 4.98 -1.93
CA LEU A 75 7.27 6.44 -1.97
C LEU A 75 6.51 6.99 -0.78
N PHE A 76 7.15 7.86 0.00
CA PHE A 76 6.53 8.58 1.11
C PHE A 76 6.55 10.08 0.85
N ASP A 77 5.43 10.73 1.15
CA ASP A 77 5.32 12.18 1.02
C ASP A 77 6.12 12.89 2.13
N ARG A 78 6.97 13.85 1.73
CA ARG A 78 7.90 14.54 2.64
C ARG A 78 7.20 15.40 3.68
N PRO A 79 6.22 16.26 3.31
CA PRO A 79 5.38 17.00 4.24
C PRO A 79 4.76 16.17 5.37
N VAL A 80 4.52 14.87 5.16
CA VAL A 80 3.93 14.01 6.18
C VAL A 80 4.93 13.75 7.30
N SER A 81 4.53 14.07 8.53
CA SER A 81 5.39 13.93 9.70
C SER A 81 5.88 12.49 9.86
N ASN A 82 7.14 12.33 10.28
CA ASN A 82 7.79 11.03 10.46
C ASN A 82 8.02 10.20 9.18
N SER A 83 7.79 10.72 7.97
CA SER A 83 8.10 10.04 6.69
C SER A 83 9.51 9.44 6.67
N ALA A 84 10.51 10.18 7.14
CA ALA A 84 11.89 9.67 7.25
C ALA A 84 12.06 8.46 8.17
N ARG A 85 11.31 8.43 9.27
CA ARG A 85 11.36 7.32 10.23
C ARG A 85 10.67 6.09 9.66
N VAL A 86 9.53 6.26 8.98
CA VAL A 86 8.81 5.14 8.32
C VAL A 86 9.65 4.58 7.19
N ALA A 87 10.20 5.42 6.33
CA ALA A 87 11.09 4.99 5.24
C ALA A 87 12.30 4.20 5.76
N LYS A 88 12.89 4.63 6.89
CA LYS A 88 13.95 3.85 7.54
C LYS A 88 13.46 2.49 8.02
N MET A 89 12.30 2.44 8.69
CA MET A 89 11.72 1.18 9.17
C MET A 89 11.43 0.20 8.04
N VAL A 90 10.90 0.65 6.91
CA VAL A 90 10.70 -0.18 5.70
C VAL A 90 12.01 -0.79 5.22
N ARG A 91 13.08 0.02 5.13
CA ARG A 91 14.39 -0.49 4.71
C ARG A 91 15.00 -1.45 5.73
N ASP A 92 14.89 -1.16 7.01
CA ASP A 92 15.42 -2.02 8.08
C ASP A 92 14.73 -3.40 8.08
N ILE A 93 13.39 -3.43 8.04
CA ILE A 93 12.59 -4.66 7.97
C ILE A 93 12.88 -5.39 6.65
N GLY A 94 12.94 -4.67 5.53
CA GLY A 94 13.30 -5.25 4.24
C GLY A 94 14.66 -5.93 4.26
N ALA A 95 15.66 -5.32 4.88
CA ALA A 95 16.99 -5.92 5.04
C ALA A 95 16.97 -7.15 5.95
N GLU A 96 16.22 -7.12 7.07
CA GLU A 96 16.07 -8.26 7.99
C GLU A 96 15.52 -9.50 7.28
N TYR A 97 14.48 -9.33 6.46
CA TYR A 97 13.85 -10.42 5.72
C TYR A 97 14.44 -10.64 4.31
N HIS A 98 15.49 -9.92 3.92
CA HIS A 98 16.10 -9.96 2.59
C HIS A 98 15.13 -9.65 1.43
N TRP A 99 14.13 -8.81 1.68
CA TRP A 99 13.23 -8.31 0.64
C TRP A 99 13.91 -7.19 -0.16
N PRO A 100 13.63 -7.05 -1.47
CA PRO A 100 14.26 -6.06 -2.33
C PRO A 100 13.61 -4.68 -2.17
N PHE A 101 13.48 -4.24 -0.92
CA PHE A 101 12.81 -3.01 -0.53
C PHE A 101 13.76 -1.82 -0.56
N ASP A 102 13.27 -0.74 -1.15
CA ASP A 102 13.83 0.59 -1.01
C ASP A 102 12.71 1.56 -0.60
N ALA A 103 13.09 2.70 -0.02
CA ALA A 103 12.11 3.71 0.37
C ALA A 103 12.66 5.11 0.09
N GLU A 104 11.87 5.93 -0.58
CA GLU A 104 12.21 7.29 -0.98
C GLU A 104 11.21 8.28 -0.38
N ILE A 105 11.69 9.50 -0.13
CA ILE A 105 10.88 10.59 0.42
C ILE A 105 10.88 11.75 -0.57
N THR A 106 9.72 12.15 -1.04
CA THR A 106 9.56 13.11 -2.15
C THR A 106 8.47 14.14 -1.82
N ASP A 107 8.57 15.35 -2.40
CA ASP A 107 7.49 16.36 -2.31
C ASP A 107 6.41 16.13 -3.39
N SER A 108 6.54 15.10 -4.22
CA SER A 108 5.67 14.89 -5.38
C SER A 108 5.41 13.41 -5.64
N THR A 109 4.89 12.71 -4.61
CA THR A 109 4.51 11.29 -4.70
C THR A 109 3.57 11.03 -5.87
N ASP A 110 2.49 11.81 -5.98
CA ASP A 110 1.45 11.63 -6.99
C ASP A 110 2.00 11.75 -8.41
N SER A 111 2.92 12.71 -8.62
CA SER A 111 3.57 12.91 -9.92
C SER A 111 4.52 11.76 -10.27
N MET A 112 5.25 11.22 -9.28
CA MET A 112 6.13 10.07 -9.49
C MET A 112 5.34 8.80 -9.75
N LEU A 113 4.25 8.57 -9.01
CA LEU A 113 3.37 7.42 -9.19
C LEU A 113 2.68 7.48 -10.57
N SER A 114 2.02 8.60 -10.89
CA SER A 114 1.25 8.75 -12.14
C SER A 114 2.12 8.63 -13.40
N ARG A 115 3.39 9.03 -13.33
CA ARG A 115 4.33 8.98 -14.47
C ARG A 115 5.24 7.75 -14.46
N SER A 116 5.04 6.84 -13.52
CA SER A 116 5.87 5.64 -13.39
C SER A 116 5.72 4.74 -14.62
N GLY A 117 6.86 4.26 -15.13
CA GLY A 117 6.92 3.18 -16.12
C GLY A 117 6.88 1.78 -15.49
N HIS A 118 6.73 1.70 -14.16
CA HIS A 118 6.66 0.47 -13.38
C HIS A 118 5.23 0.22 -12.90
N ILE A 119 4.98 -0.93 -12.26
CA ILE A 119 3.64 -1.24 -11.73
C ILE A 119 3.43 -0.44 -10.46
N VAL A 120 2.40 0.41 -10.46
CA VAL A 120 2.05 1.25 -9.31
C VAL A 120 1.13 0.49 -8.36
N VAL A 121 1.49 0.40 -7.09
CA VAL A 121 0.62 -0.16 -6.04
C VAL A 121 -0.07 1.00 -5.34
N THR A 122 -1.34 1.20 -5.67
CA THR A 122 -2.19 2.26 -5.09
C THR A 122 -3.67 1.87 -5.20
N CYS A 123 -4.50 2.52 -4.40
CA CYS A 123 -5.97 2.50 -4.54
C CYS A 123 -6.54 3.93 -4.73
N ASP A 124 -5.69 4.93 -4.95
CA ASP A 124 -6.11 6.32 -5.22
C ASP A 124 -6.62 6.44 -6.65
N SER A 125 -7.90 6.80 -6.81
CA SER A 125 -8.55 6.88 -8.14
C SER A 125 -7.85 7.85 -9.10
N ALA A 126 -7.34 8.98 -8.61
CA ALA A 126 -6.66 9.96 -9.46
C ALA A 126 -5.33 9.43 -10.00
N ILE A 127 -4.63 8.59 -9.22
CA ILE A 127 -3.41 7.90 -9.67
C ILE A 127 -3.78 6.74 -10.61
N LEU A 128 -4.81 5.96 -10.28
CA LEU A 128 -5.26 4.83 -11.10
C LEU A 128 -5.65 5.26 -12.53
N GLU A 129 -6.26 6.44 -12.69
CA GLU A 129 -6.63 7.00 -13.99
C GLU A 129 -5.41 7.38 -14.87
N GLN A 130 -4.28 7.71 -14.25
CA GLN A 130 -3.09 8.20 -14.95
C GLN A 130 -1.98 7.15 -15.09
N ALA A 131 -1.89 6.22 -14.15
CA ALA A 131 -0.83 5.21 -14.11
C ALA A 131 -0.94 4.27 -15.32
N SER A 132 0.20 4.03 -15.97
CA SER A 132 0.26 3.13 -17.13
C SER A 132 -0.03 1.66 -16.79
N SER A 133 0.27 1.25 -15.56
CA SER A 133 0.00 -0.07 -15.00
C SER A 133 -0.09 0.02 -13.49
N TRP A 134 -1.07 -0.65 -12.90
CA TRP A 134 -1.30 -0.61 -11.45
C TRP A 134 -1.74 -1.97 -10.89
N SER A 135 -1.63 -2.11 -9.57
CA SER A 135 -2.08 -3.29 -8.82
C SER A 135 -2.71 -2.89 -7.48
N ASN A 136 -3.89 -3.40 -7.18
CA ASN A 136 -4.47 -3.30 -5.85
C ASN A 136 -3.95 -4.44 -4.96
N LEU A 137 -2.86 -4.17 -4.24
CA LEU A 137 -2.28 -5.14 -3.30
C LEU A 137 -3.02 -5.15 -1.95
N ALA A 138 -3.71 -4.06 -1.59
CA ALA A 138 -4.33 -3.91 -0.28
C ALA A 138 -5.39 -5.00 -0.01
N CYS A 139 -6.30 -5.25 -0.97
CA CYS A 139 -7.29 -6.31 -0.80
C CYS A 139 -6.65 -7.70 -0.66
N GLU A 140 -5.58 -7.98 -1.42
CA GLU A 140 -4.88 -9.27 -1.35
C GLU A 140 -4.25 -9.48 0.03
N ILE A 141 -3.55 -8.47 0.55
CA ILE A 141 -2.92 -8.53 1.88
C ILE A 141 -4.00 -8.75 2.96
N ILE A 142 -5.07 -7.97 2.92
CA ILE A 142 -6.16 -8.05 3.91
C ILE A 142 -6.79 -9.44 3.89
N ALA A 143 -7.16 -9.95 2.72
CA ALA A 143 -7.79 -11.27 2.59
C ALA A 143 -6.91 -12.42 3.10
N GLN A 144 -5.59 -12.28 2.99
CA GLN A 144 -4.63 -13.34 3.37
C GLN A 144 -4.22 -13.28 4.83
N HIS A 145 -4.07 -12.08 5.37
CA HIS A 145 -3.41 -11.87 6.66
C HIS A 145 -4.36 -11.34 7.74
N ILE A 146 -5.54 -10.83 7.37
CA ILE A 146 -6.52 -10.19 8.26
C ILE A 146 -7.94 -10.70 7.95
N PRO A 147 -8.21 -12.01 8.11
CA PRO A 147 -9.51 -12.59 7.73
C PRO A 147 -10.70 -12.07 8.56
N GLU A 148 -10.43 -11.56 9.77
CA GLU A 148 -11.44 -11.01 10.69
C GLU A 148 -11.64 -9.49 10.51
N VAL A 149 -11.18 -8.92 9.39
CA VAL A 149 -11.34 -7.50 9.09
C VAL A 149 -12.83 -7.11 9.07
N TRP A 150 -13.15 -5.93 9.60
CA TRP A 150 -14.49 -5.37 9.43
C TRP A 150 -14.65 -4.81 8.02
N MET A 151 -15.08 -5.66 7.08
CA MET A 151 -15.28 -5.28 5.70
C MET A 151 -16.74 -4.85 5.42
N VAL A 152 -16.91 -3.71 4.77
CA VAL A 152 -18.18 -3.23 4.21
C VAL A 152 -18.13 -3.35 2.70
N ASP A 153 -19.05 -4.10 2.12
CA ASP A 153 -19.16 -4.32 0.69
C ASP A 153 -19.99 -3.20 0.03
N LEU A 154 -19.35 -2.41 -0.84
CA LEU A 154 -19.98 -1.37 -1.67
C LEU A 154 -20.04 -1.75 -3.16
N THR A 155 -19.76 -3.00 -3.50
CA THR A 155 -19.81 -3.49 -4.89
C THR A 155 -21.24 -3.63 -5.40
N ALA A 156 -22.22 -3.77 -4.49
CA ALA A 156 -23.64 -3.86 -4.81
C ALA A 156 -24.27 -2.47 -4.97
N GLY A 157 -24.00 -1.85 -6.12
CA GLY A 157 -24.62 -0.62 -6.60
C GLY A 157 -25.36 -0.79 -7.92
N GLU A 158 -25.87 -2.00 -8.24
CA GLU A 158 -26.87 -2.20 -9.29
C GLU A 158 -28.20 -2.59 -8.63
N HIS A 159 -28.98 -1.58 -8.26
CA HIS A 159 -30.43 -1.77 -8.25
C HIS A 159 -30.88 -1.78 -9.71
N GLY A 160 -31.41 -2.94 -10.13
CA GLY A 160 -32.12 -3.08 -11.40
C GLY A 160 -33.44 -2.31 -11.46
#